data_AF-A0A2A4G194-F1
#
_entry.id   AF-A0A2A4G194-F1
#
_cell.length_a   1.000
_cell.length_b   1.000
_cell.length_c   1.000
_cell.angle_alpha   90.00
_cell.angle_beta   90.00
_cell.angle_gamma   90.00
#
_symmetry.space_group_name_H-M   'P 1'
#
loop_
_entity.id
_entity.type
_entity.pdbx_description
1 polymer ?
#
loop_
_entity_poly.entity_id
_entity_poly.type
_entity_poly.pdbx_seq_one_letter_code
_entity_poly.pdbx_strand_id
1 'polypeptide(L)'
;MLDPGSLARADALRADLDELGLALPKPLDEPLPATLSIGHRYVLEGSRLGSTVLMRMLGDVSPSLAGRACAYLRESAKIDGWRQLSTRLQMDRDGCDSDAIIDDALFVFGLFERAWQATDSAHAKVS
;
A
#
# COMPACT_ATOMS: atom_id res chain seq x y z
N MET A 1 -12.77 8.32 5.07
CA MET A 1 -12.91 8.33 3.59
C MET A 1 -11.50 8.24 3.00
N LEU A 2 -11.27 7.35 2.04
CA LEU A 2 -9.96 7.21 1.38
C LEU A 2 -9.62 8.49 0.60
N ASP A 3 -8.35 8.90 0.62
CA ASP A 3 -7.90 10.03 -0.19
C ASP A 3 -7.90 9.67 -1.69
N PRO A 4 -7.90 10.67 -2.60
CA PRO A 4 -7.91 10.43 -4.04
C PRO A 4 -6.77 9.52 -4.54
N GLY A 5 -5.59 9.60 -3.94
CA GLY A 5 -4.45 8.77 -4.31
C GLY A 5 -4.65 7.30 -3.92
N SER A 6 -5.25 7.06 -2.76
CA SER A 6 -5.63 5.70 -2.33
C SER A 6 -6.73 5.11 -3.21
N LEU A 7 -7.72 5.91 -3.65
CA LEU A 7 -8.74 5.47 -4.60
C LEU A 7 -8.15 5.12 -5.97
N ALA A 8 -7.29 5.98 -6.51
CA ALA A 8 -6.62 5.72 -7.79
C ALA A 8 -5.78 4.43 -7.77
N ARG A 9 -5.08 4.15 -6.65
CA ARG A 9 -4.35 2.89 -6.47
C ARG A 9 -5.30 1.68 -6.43
N ALA A 10 -6.44 1.80 -5.75
CA ALA A 10 -7.41 0.72 -5.71
C ALA A 10 -7.99 0.43 -7.11
N ASP A 11 -8.26 1.47 -7.90
CA ASP A 11 -8.73 1.31 -9.28
C ASP A 11 -7.66 0.68 -10.19
N ALA A 12 -6.41 1.13 -10.06
CA ALA A 12 -5.28 0.55 -10.77
C ALA A 12 -5.03 -0.93 -10.40
N LEU A 13 -5.21 -1.29 -9.12
CA LEU A 13 -5.13 -2.69 -8.67
C LEU A 13 -6.23 -3.55 -9.31
N ARG A 14 -7.46 -3.05 -9.38
CA ARG A 14 -8.55 -3.79 -10.05
C ARG A 14 -8.25 -4.00 -11.53
N ALA A 15 -7.75 -2.97 -12.22
CA ALA A 15 -7.34 -3.10 -13.61
C ALA A 15 -6.24 -4.14 -13.83
N ASP A 16 -5.21 -4.18 -12.97
CA ASP A 16 -4.16 -5.20 -13.04
C ASP A 16 -4.72 -6.60 -12.76
N LEU A 17 -5.63 -6.77 -11.78
CA LEU A 17 -6.26 -8.06 -11.50
C LEU A 17 -7.10 -8.56 -12.67
N ASP A 18 -7.88 -7.68 -13.30
CA ASP A 18 -8.70 -8.00 -14.47
C ASP A 18 -7.83 -8.44 -15.66
N GLU A 19 -6.74 -7.71 -15.95
CA GLU A 19 -5.76 -8.07 -17.00
C GLU A 19 -5.10 -9.43 -16.73
N LEU A 20 -4.90 -9.77 -15.45
CA LEU A 20 -4.34 -11.06 -15.04
C LEU A 20 -5.38 -12.19 -15.00
N GLY A 21 -6.67 -11.88 -15.19
CA GLY A 21 -7.76 -12.85 -15.02
C GLY A 21 -7.90 -13.34 -13.58
N LEU A 22 -7.48 -12.54 -12.61
CA LEU A 22 -7.54 -12.86 -11.19
C LEU A 22 -8.78 -12.22 -10.54
N ALA A 23 -9.44 -12.97 -9.66
CA ALA A 23 -10.54 -12.44 -8.89
C ALA A 23 -10.06 -11.43 -7.84
N LEU A 24 -10.90 -10.44 -7.53
CA LEU A 24 -10.65 -9.52 -6.43
C LEU A 24 -10.66 -10.29 -5.09
N PRO A 25 -9.61 -10.19 -4.26
CA PRO A 25 -9.59 -10.83 -2.95
C PRO A 25 -10.71 -10.30 -2.05
N LYS A 26 -11.28 -11.17 -1.22
CA LYS A 26 -12.25 -10.77 -0.21
C LYS A 26 -11.57 -9.79 0.78
N PRO A 27 -12.18 -8.64 1.09
CA PRO A 27 -11.65 -7.74 2.11
C PRO A 27 -11.54 -8.42 3.47
N LEU A 28 -10.53 -8.02 4.25
CA LEU A 28 -10.47 -8.37 5.67
C LEU A 28 -11.63 -7.72 6.42
N ASP A 29 -12.19 -8.49 7.35
CA ASP A 29 -13.18 -7.99 8.32
C ASP A 29 -12.43 -7.46 9.55
N GLU A 30 -11.83 -6.28 9.42
CA GLU A 30 -11.05 -5.64 10.48
C GLU A 30 -11.61 -4.24 10.75
N PRO A 31 -11.78 -3.83 12.02
CA PRO A 31 -12.14 -2.46 12.35
C PRO A 31 -11.03 -1.49 11.91
N LEU A 32 -11.38 -0.56 11.04
CA LEU A 32 -10.48 0.50 10.61
C LEU A 32 -10.77 1.80 11.39
N PRO A 33 -9.73 2.60 11.67
CA PRO A 33 -9.92 3.90 12.30
C PRO A 33 -10.72 4.84 11.37
N ALA A 34 -11.61 5.64 11.96
CA ALA A 34 -12.41 6.61 11.22
C ALA A 34 -11.55 7.73 10.58
N THR A 35 -10.43 8.05 11.23
CA THR A 35 -9.47 9.08 10.81
C THR A 35 -8.05 8.52 10.81
N LEU A 36 -7.29 8.77 9.74
CA LEU A 36 -5.90 8.35 9.65
C LEU A 36 -4.99 9.32 10.40
N SER A 37 -4.26 8.81 11.38
CA SER A 37 -3.18 9.55 12.05
C SER A 37 -1.93 9.68 11.17
N ILE A 38 -0.91 10.36 11.69
CA ILE A 38 0.40 10.47 11.05
C ILE A 38 1.08 9.09 10.95
N GLY A 39 1.00 8.25 11.97
CA GLY A 39 1.55 6.88 11.95
C GLY A 39 0.92 6.00 10.87
N HIS A 40 -0.40 6.08 10.72
CA HIS A 40 -1.11 5.38 9.64
C HIS A 40 -0.63 5.85 8.25
N ARG A 41 -0.54 7.17 8.07
CA ARG A 41 -0.07 7.78 6.80
C ARG A 41 1.39 7.45 6.52
N TYR A 42 2.23 7.35 7.54
CA TYR A 42 3.64 7.00 7.40
C TYR A 42 3.81 5.67 6.66
N VAL A 43 3.05 4.65 7.03
CA VAL A 43 3.13 3.35 6.37
C VAL A 43 2.56 3.40 4.95
N LEU A 44 1.38 4.02 4.78
CA LEU A 44 0.70 4.08 3.47
C LEU A 44 1.48 4.89 2.43
N GLU A 45 2.04 6.03 2.83
CA GLU A 45 2.87 6.87 1.95
C GLU A 45 4.28 6.30 1.80
N GLY A 46 4.86 5.72 2.86
CA GLY A 46 6.18 5.09 2.81
C GLY A 46 6.21 3.88 1.87
N SER A 47 5.14 3.08 1.82
CA SER A 47 5.06 1.90 0.95
C SER A 47 5.23 2.22 -0.54
N ARG A 48 4.95 3.47 -0.93
CA ARG A 48 5.06 3.97 -2.31
C ARG A 48 6.48 3.96 -2.82
N LEU A 49 7.46 4.24 -1.94
CA LEU A 49 8.88 4.23 -2.28
C LEU A 49 9.34 2.86 -2.82
N GLY A 50 8.81 1.78 -2.25
CA GLY A 50 9.13 0.42 -2.69
C GLY A 50 8.58 0.08 -4.07
N SER A 51 7.56 0.79 -4.55
CA SER A 51 6.91 0.47 -5.83
C SER A 51 7.86 0.64 -7.02
N THR A 52 8.73 1.66 -7.00
CA THR A 52 9.77 1.84 -8.02
C THR A 52 10.73 0.66 -8.10
N VAL A 53 11.11 0.10 -6.95
CA VAL A 53 11.97 -1.09 -6.88
C VAL A 53 11.24 -2.31 -7.42
N LEU A 54 10.01 -2.55 -6.98
CA LEU A 54 9.19 -3.67 -7.44
C LEU A 54 8.92 -3.62 -8.95
N MET A 55 8.65 -2.43 -9.50
CA MET A 55 8.49 -2.26 -10.95
C MET A 55 9.75 -2.64 -11.72
N ARG A 56 10.92 -2.20 -11.24
CA ARG A 56 12.20 -2.55 -11.87
C ARG A 56 12.43 -4.05 -11.82
N MET A 57 12.26 -4.67 -10.66
CA MET A 57 12.42 -6.12 -10.50
C MET A 57 11.47 -6.91 -11.40
N LEU A 58 10.20 -6.49 -11.48
CA LEU A 58 9.21 -7.10 -12.37
C LEU A 58 9.61 -6.94 -13.84
N GLY A 59 10.10 -5.77 -14.24
CA GLY A 59 10.60 -5.51 -15.58
C GLY A 59 11.80 -6.37 -15.95
N ASP A 60 12.72 -6.60 -15.00
CA ASP A 60 13.91 -7.42 -15.20
C ASP A 60 13.56 -8.92 -15.33
N VAL A 61 12.59 -9.41 -14.55
CA VAL A 61 12.20 -10.83 -14.53
C VAL A 61 11.17 -11.17 -15.61
N SER A 62 10.22 -10.27 -15.88
CA SER A 62 9.13 -10.50 -16.83
C SER A 62 8.69 -9.19 -17.51
N PRO A 63 9.39 -8.75 -18.57
CA PRO A 63 9.05 -7.54 -19.30
C PRO A 63 7.62 -7.53 -19.86
N SER A 64 7.12 -8.68 -20.31
CA SER A 64 5.76 -8.81 -20.86
C SER A 64 4.70 -8.60 -19.78
N LEU A 65 4.90 -9.16 -18.58
CA LEU A 65 4.01 -8.98 -17.44
C LEU A 65 4.04 -7.53 -16.95
N ALA A 66 5.23 -6.94 -16.82
CA ALA A 66 5.40 -5.53 -16.48
C ALA A 66 4.73 -4.59 -17.50
N GLY A 67 4.70 -4.98 -18.77
CA GLY A 67 4.02 -4.25 -19.84
C GLY A 67 2.51 -4.18 -19.64
N ARG A 68 1.89 -5.33 -19.33
CA ARG A 68 0.42 -5.47 -19.30
C ARG A 68 -0.23 -5.21 -17.94
N ALA A 69 0.36 -5.64 -16.83
CA ALA A 69 -0.26 -5.61 -15.50
C ALA A 69 0.70 -4.98 -14.45
N CYS A 70 0.85 -3.66 -14.52
CA CYS A 70 1.75 -2.89 -13.65
C CYS A 70 1.16 -1.50 -13.29
N ALA A 71 -0.14 -1.29 -13.53
CA ALA A 71 -0.82 -0.03 -13.27
C ALA A 71 -0.76 0.33 -11.78
N TYR A 72 -0.97 -0.63 -10.87
CA TYR A 72 -0.91 -0.41 -9.43
C TYR A 72 0.46 0.08 -8.98
N LEU A 73 1.54 -0.55 -9.46
CA LEU A 73 2.89 -0.17 -9.07
C LEU A 73 3.28 1.19 -9.66
N ARG A 74 2.83 1.52 -10.89
CA ARG A 74 3.03 2.84 -11.50
C ARG A 74 2.30 3.93 -10.72
N GLU A 75 1.05 3.71 -10.37
CA GLU A 75 0.26 4.65 -9.58
C GLU A 75 0.85 4.82 -8.18
N SER A 76 1.29 3.72 -7.57
CA SER A 76 1.94 3.71 -6.26
C SER A 76 3.33 4.35 -6.27
N ALA A 77 3.98 4.54 -7.40
CA ALA A 77 5.27 5.23 -7.49
C ALA A 77 5.18 6.77 -7.44
N LYS A 78 3.97 7.34 -7.32
CA LYS A 78 3.77 8.77 -7.09
C LYS A 78 4.06 9.10 -5.62
N ILE A 79 5.19 9.76 -5.35
CA ILE A 79 5.74 9.95 -3.99
C ILE A 79 5.50 11.34 -3.37
N ASP A 80 4.65 12.18 -3.97
CA ASP A 80 4.45 13.55 -3.46
C ASP A 80 3.85 13.56 -2.05
N GLY A 81 2.94 12.64 -1.74
CA GLY A 81 2.40 12.45 -0.39
C GLY A 81 3.48 12.09 0.64
N TRP A 82 4.41 11.21 0.26
CA TRP A 82 5.57 10.88 1.09
C TRP A 82 6.48 12.09 1.34
N ARG A 83 6.79 12.87 0.30
CA ARG A 83 7.65 14.07 0.45
C ARG A 83 7.03 15.06 1.44
N GLN A 84 5.73 15.35 1.29
CA GLN A 84 5.02 16.25 2.20
C GLN A 84 5.01 15.73 3.64
N LEU A 85 4.72 14.43 3.83
CA LEU A 85 4.72 13.81 5.14
C LEU A 85 6.11 13.82 5.79
N SER A 86 7.14 13.48 5.03
CA SER A 86 8.54 13.50 5.50
C SER A 86 8.97 14.89 5.92
N THR A 87 8.62 15.93 5.16
CA THR A 87 8.90 17.32 5.56
C THR A 87 8.21 17.66 6.87
N ARG A 88 6.92 17.31 7.01
CA ARG A 88 6.18 17.56 8.26
C ARG A 88 6.79 16.86 9.46
N LEU A 89 7.13 15.57 9.33
CA LEU A 89 7.77 14.78 10.40
C LEU A 89 9.12 15.37 10.83
N GLN A 90 9.89 15.93 9.89
CA GLN A 90 11.17 16.59 10.21
C GLN A 90 10.99 17.93 10.92
N MET A 91 9.90 18.66 10.66
CA MET A 91 9.61 19.94 11.30
C MET A 91 8.98 19.80 12.69
N ASP A 92 8.15 18.76 12.92
CA ASP A 92 7.41 18.56 14.18
C ASP A 92 8.21 17.76 15.25
N ARG A 93 9.54 17.76 15.16
CA ARG A 93 10.45 16.87 15.92
C ARG A 93 10.31 16.94 17.46
N ASP A 94 9.90 18.07 18.01
CA ASP A 94 9.87 18.29 19.47
C ASP A 94 8.44 18.28 20.06
N GLY A 95 7.40 18.12 19.25
CA GLY A 95 6.00 18.34 19.66
C GLY A 95 5.07 17.13 19.50
N CYS A 96 5.56 15.99 19.00
CA CYS A 96 4.73 14.84 18.69
C CYS A 96 4.93 13.69 19.68
N ASP A 97 3.82 13.09 20.11
CA ASP A 97 3.82 11.83 20.84
C ASP A 97 4.32 10.72 19.90
N SER A 98 5.60 10.43 20.01
CA SER A 98 6.29 9.49 19.12
C SER A 98 5.80 8.06 19.33
N ASP A 99 5.42 7.69 20.55
CA ASP A 99 4.97 6.34 20.89
C ASP A 99 3.62 6.07 20.22
N ALA A 100 2.68 7.01 20.30
CA ALA A 100 1.38 6.88 19.62
C ALA A 100 1.52 6.78 18.08
N ILE A 101 2.46 7.52 17.49
CA ILE A 101 2.74 7.43 16.04
C ILE A 101 3.30 6.05 15.68
N ILE A 102 4.22 5.53 16.49
CA ILE A 102 4.82 4.21 16.26
C ILE A 102 3.76 3.12 16.39
N ASP A 103 2.91 3.16 17.42
CA ASP A 103 1.84 2.20 17.63
C ASP A 103 0.85 2.17 16.46
N ASP A 104 0.45 3.34 15.96
CA ASP A 104 -0.41 3.45 14.78
C ASP A 104 0.26 2.91 13.50
N ALA A 105 1.57 3.11 13.35
CA ALA A 105 2.32 2.53 12.23
C ALA A 105 2.39 1.00 12.34
N LEU A 106 2.69 0.48 13.53
CA LEU A 106 2.72 -0.95 13.81
C LEU A 106 1.35 -1.60 13.56
N PHE A 107 0.25 -0.93 13.91
CA PHE A 107 -1.09 -1.37 13.59
C PHE A 107 -1.28 -1.59 12.07
N VAL A 108 -0.88 -0.61 11.24
CA VAL A 108 -1.01 -0.73 9.78
C VAL A 108 -0.12 -1.82 9.21
N PHE A 109 1.12 -1.96 9.69
CA PHE A 109 1.99 -3.08 9.30
C PHE A 109 1.34 -4.43 9.61
N GLY A 110 0.78 -4.60 10.81
CA GLY A 110 0.07 -5.81 11.19
C GLY A 110 -1.16 -6.08 10.31
N LEU A 111 -1.86 -5.05 9.85
CA LEU A 111 -2.97 -5.20 8.91
C LEU A 111 -2.51 -5.72 7.54
N PHE A 112 -1.40 -5.19 7.01
CA PHE A 112 -0.81 -5.70 5.77
C PHE A 112 -0.39 -7.17 5.89
N GLU A 113 0.21 -7.55 7.01
CA GLU A 113 0.58 -8.95 7.28
C GLU A 113 -0.65 -9.87 7.31
N ARG A 114 -1.70 -9.50 8.05
CA ARG A 114 -2.96 -10.26 8.07
C ARG A 114 -3.59 -10.38 6.68
N ALA A 115 -3.55 -9.31 5.89
CA ALA A 115 -4.13 -9.29 4.54
C ALA A 115 -3.36 -10.24 3.60
N TRP A 116 -2.04 -10.23 3.70
CA TRP A 116 -1.17 -11.15 2.99
C TRP A 116 -1.50 -12.61 3.35
N GLN A 117 -1.53 -12.95 4.64
CA GLN A 117 -1.84 -14.30 5.12
C GLN A 117 -3.22 -14.80 4.68
N ALA A 118 -4.23 -13.92 4.71
CA ALA A 118 -5.58 -14.26 4.26
C ALA A 118 -5.65 -14.55 2.75
N THR A 119 -4.86 -13.84 1.95
CA THR A 119 -4.80 -14.03 0.49
C THR A 119 -4.00 -15.28 0.13
N ASP A 120 -2.88 -15.53 0.79
CA ASP A 120 -2.04 -16.72 0.59
C ASP A 120 -2.80 -18.01 0.98
N SER A 121 -3.49 -17.97 2.12
CA SER A 121 -4.35 -19.08 2.57
C SER A 121 -5.52 -19.34 1.61
N ALA A 122 -5.99 -18.31 0.90
CA ALA A 122 -7.04 -18.48 -0.11
C ALA A 122 -6.48 -19.14 -1.38
N HIS A 123 -5.28 -18.76 -1.83
CA HIS A 123 -4.60 -19.38 -2.98
C HIS A 123 -4.30 -20.87 -2.72
N ALA A 124 -3.84 -21.21 -1.52
CA ALA A 124 -3.57 -22.59 -1.12
C ALA A 124 -4.82 -23.50 -1.07
N LYS A 125 -6.03 -22.94 -0.96
CA LYS A 125 -7.30 -23.71 -0.95
C LYS A 125 -7.89 -23.94 -2.35
N VAL A 126 -7.36 -23.26 -3.37
CA VAL A 126 -7.87 -23.30 -4.75
C VAL A 126 -6.99 -24.15 -5.67
N SER A 127 -5.77 -24.50 -5.23
CA SER A 127 -4.85 -25.43 -5.91
C SER A 127 -5.07 -26.87 -5.48
#